data_AF-A0A4R3XCV9-F1
#
_entry.id   AF-A0A4R3XCV9-F1
#
_cell.length_a   1.000
_cell.length_b   1.000
_cell.length_c   1.000
_cell.angle_alpha   90.00
_cell.angle_beta   90.00
_cell.angle_gamma   90.00
#
_symmetry.space_group_name_H-M   'P 1'
#
loop_
_entity.id
_entity.type
_entity.pdbx_description
1 polymer ?
#
loop_
_entity_poly.entity_id
_entity_poly.type
_entity_poly.pdbx_seq_one_letter_code
_entity_poly.pdbx_strand_id
1 'polypeptide(L)' 'MSLTYGALIGYLRDSLSINDADRESELFSSGLLDSVSMVNLLAFIEQSTGISIRAEDVTLENFDTPDRILRFAEASA' A
#
# COMPACT_ATOMS: atom_id res chain seq x y z
N MET A 1 13.44 -4.01 -7.34
CA MET A 1 13.53 -4.54 -5.95
C MET A 1 12.10 -4.89 -5.54
N SER A 2 11.86 -6.04 -4.92
CA SER A 2 10.50 -6.44 -4.56
C SER A 2 10.06 -5.77 -3.27
N LEU A 3 8.84 -5.22 -3.23
CA LEU A 3 8.23 -4.72 -2.01
C LEU A 3 7.95 -5.91 -1.08
N THR A 4 8.33 -5.80 0.20
CA THR A 4 8.07 -6.87 1.19
C THR A 4 7.03 -6.43 2.21
N TYR A 5 6.31 -7.39 2.79
CA TYR A 5 5.32 -7.12 3.83
C TYR A 5 5.89 -6.33 5.01
N GLY A 6 7.10 -6.67 5.47
CA GLY A 6 7.76 -5.97 6.57
C GLY A 6 8.04 -4.50 6.24
N ALA A 7 8.48 -4.20 5.01
CA ALA A 7 8.71 -2.83 4.56
C ALA A 7 7.39 -2.04 4.47
N LEU A 8 6.34 -2.65 3.94
CA LEU A 8 5.02 -2.04 3.82
C LEU A 8 4.44 -1.72 5.20
N ILE A 9 4.35 -2.70 6.11
CA ILE A 9 3.83 -2.48 7.47
C ILE A 9 4.69 -1.49 8.26
N GLY A 10 6.01 -1.55 8.10
CA GLY A 10 6.92 -0.57 8.70
C GLY A 10 6.57 0.84 8.25
N TYR A 11 6.35 1.05 6.95
CA TYR A 11 5.95 2.35 6.43
C TYR A 11 4.56 2.80 6.92
N LEU A 12 3.57 1.90 6.93
CA LEU A 12 2.23 2.22 7.46
C LEU A 12 2.31 2.66 8.92
N ARG A 13 3.15 2.01 9.73
CA ARG A 13 3.35 2.32 11.15
C ARG A 13 4.11 3.62 11.37
N ASP A 14 5.32 3.74 10.81
CA ASP A 14 6.21 4.87 11.06
C ASP A 14 5.77 6.15 10.33
N SER A 15 5.31 6.03 9.08
CA SER A 15 4.99 7.18 8.24
C SER A 15 3.52 7.58 8.31
N LEU A 16 2.60 6.61 8.42
CA LEU A 16 1.16 6.87 8.40
C LEU A 16 0.49 6.72 9.78
N SER A 17 1.24 6.34 10.82
CA SER A 17 0.71 6.12 12.18
C SER A 17 -0.40 5.05 12.26
N ILE A 18 -0.42 4.11 11.31
CA ILE A 18 -1.37 2.98 11.28
C ILE A 18 -0.73 1.79 11.98
N ASN A 19 -1.13 1.54 13.22
CA ASN A 19 -0.54 0.49 14.07
C ASN A 19 -1.26 -0.86 13.97
N ASP A 20 -2.55 -0.83 13.65
CA ASP A 20 -3.48 -1.97 13.70
C ASP A 20 -3.82 -2.53 12.30
N ALA A 21 -2.85 -2.51 11.39
CA ALA A 21 -2.98 -3.09 10.05
C ALA A 21 -2.27 -4.45 9.95
N ASP A 22 -3.06 -5.50 9.71
CA ASP A 22 -2.60 -6.83 9.34
C ASP A 22 -2.72 -7.06 7.82
N ARG A 23 -2.25 -8.21 7.33
CA ARG A 23 -2.23 -8.54 5.88
C ARG A 23 -3.57 -8.39 5.19
N GLU A 24 -4.63 -8.80 5.87
CA GLU A 24 -6.00 -8.80 5.35
C GLU A 24 -6.84 -7.66 5.92
N SER A 25 -6.25 -6.79 6.76
CA SER A 25 -6.96 -5.63 7.27
C SER A 25 -7.30 -4.69 6.14
N GLU A 26 -8.58 -4.36 6.04
CA GLU A 26 -9.06 -3.27 5.22
C GLU A 26 -8.41 -1.98 5.71
N LEU A 27 -7.73 -1.26 4.81
CA LEU A 27 -7.09 0.02 5.08
C LEU A 27 -8.02 1.14 4.64
N PHE A 28 -8.60 1.01 3.45
CA PHE A 28 -9.47 2.02 2.87
C PHE A 28 -10.89 1.89 3.39
N SER A 29 -11.46 0.69 3.31
CA SER A 29 -12.85 0.42 3.70
C SER A 29 -13.08 0.64 5.20
N SER A 30 -12.04 0.45 6.03
CA SER A 30 -12.08 0.73 7.47
C SER A 30 -11.86 2.20 7.83
N GLY A 31 -11.36 3.01 6.89
CA GLY A 31 -10.95 4.40 7.14
C GLY A 31 -9.59 4.56 7.83
N LEU A 32 -8.77 3.51 7.94
CA LEU A 32 -7.39 3.62 8.43
C LEU A 32 -6.48 4.41 7.46
N LEU A 33 -6.79 4.37 6.16
CA LEU A 33 -6.04 5.01 5.10
C LEU A 33 -6.90 6.07 4.39
N ASP A 34 -6.55 7.33 4.59
CA ASP A 34 -7.18 8.48 3.93
C ASP A 34 -6.61 8.72 2.52
N SER A 35 -7.33 9.52 1.72
CA SER A 35 -6.91 9.92 0.37
C SER A 35 -5.53 10.59 0.31
N VAL A 36 -5.13 11.34 1.35
CA VAL A 36 -3.79 11.97 1.40
C VAL A 36 -2.70 10.94 1.69
N SER A 37 -2.94 10.08 2.68
CA SER A 37 -2.03 9.00 3.07
C SER A 37 -1.84 7.98 1.95
N MET A 38 -2.86 7.77 1.13
CA MET A 38 -2.79 6.96 -0.08
C MET A 38 -1.77 7.49 -1.08
N VAL A 39 -1.76 8.79 -1.39
CA VAL A 39 -0.77 9.36 -2.32
C VAL A 39 0.66 9.14 -1.81
N ASN A 40 0.88 9.27 -0.50
CA ASN A 40 2.18 8.98 0.12
C ASN A 40 2.56 7.49 0.02
N LEU A 41 1.60 6.59 0.26
CA LEU A 41 1.78 5.16 0.10
C LEU A 41 2.13 4.77 -1.35
N LEU A 42 1.42 5.34 -2.33
CA LEU A 42 1.69 5.10 -3.75
C LEU A 42 3.13 5.52 -4.10
N ALA A 43 3.53 6.72 -3.70
CA ALA A 43 4.88 7.22 -3.92
C ALA A 43 5.95 6.32 -3.26
N PHE A 44 5.69 5.79 -2.06
CA PHE A 44 6.58 4.84 -1.39
C PHE A 44 6.71 3.52 -2.17
N ILE A 45 5.60 2.99 -2.69
CA ILE A 45 5.61 1.75 -3.48
C ILE A 45 6.39 1.98 -4.78
N GLU A 46 6.07 3.05 -5.53
CA GLU A 46 6.77 3.41 -6.77
C GLU A 46 8.28 3.60 -6.53
N GLN A 47 8.67 4.26 -5.44
CA GLN A 47 10.09 4.44 -5.11
C GLN A 47 10.77 3.12 -4.71
N SER A 48 10.06 2.22 -4.02
CA SER A 48 10.61 0.94 -3.55
C SER A 48 10.76 -0.09 -4.67
N THR A 49 9.81 -0.11 -5.62
CA THR A 49 9.77 -1.12 -6.68
C THR A 49 10.27 -0.60 -8.03
N GLY A 50 10.16 0.70 -8.27
CA GLY A 50 10.42 1.34 -9.56
C GLY A 50 9.26 1.26 -10.55
N ILE A 51 8.09 0.75 -10.14
CA ILE A 51 6.89 0.69 -10.99
C ILE A 51 6.24 2.08 -11.06
N SER A 52 5.37 2.28 -12.06
CA SER A 52 4.50 3.47 -12.10
C SER A 52 3.05 3.05 -11.88
N ILE A 53 2.41 3.65 -10.88
CA ILE A 53 1.02 3.35 -10.50
C ILE A 53 0.12 4.41 -11.10
N ARG A 54 -0.84 4.00 -11.93
CA ARG A 54 -1.82 4.93 -12.50
C ARG A 54 -3.01 5.05 -11.58
N ALA A 55 -3.68 6.20 -11.61
CA ALA A 55 -4.90 6.41 -10.82
C ALA A 55 -6.00 5.36 -11.09
N GLU A 56 -6.04 4.77 -12.29
CA GLU A 56 -6.95 3.68 -12.64
C GLU A 56 -6.65 2.35 -11.93
N ASP A 57 -5.38 2.10 -11.57
CA ASP A 57 -4.96 0.91 -10.84
C ASP A 57 -5.35 1.00 -9.36
N VAL A 58 -5.56 2.22 -8.88
CA VAL A 58 -5.82 2.52 -7.48
C VAL A 58 -7.29 2.26 -7.14
N THR A 59 -7.64 0.98 -7.06
CA THR A 59 -8.96 0.48 -6.70
C THR A 59 -8.95 -0.24 -5.35
N LEU A 60 -10.11 -0.42 -4.73
CA LEU A 60 -10.23 -1.21 -3.50
C LEU A 60 -9.78 -2.67 -3.71
N GLU A 61 -9.94 -3.21 -4.92
CA GLU A 61 -9.50 -4.57 -5.24
C GLU A 61 -7.97 -4.73 -5.23
N ASN A 62 -7.23 -3.66 -5.49
CA ASN A 62 -5.76 -3.65 -5.52
C ASN A 62 -5.12 -3.04 -4.25
N PHE A 63 -5.80 -2.08 -3.60
CA PHE A 63 -5.18 -1.25 -2.55
C PHE A 63 -5.90 -1.27 -1.20
N ASP A 64 -6.98 -2.04 -1.03
CA ASP A 64 -7.72 -2.04 0.23
C ASP A 64 -7.02 -2.85 1.33
N THR A 65 -6.14 -3.79 1.02
CA THR A 65 -5.39 -4.55 2.06
C THR A 65 -3.90 -4.61 1.75
N PRO A 66 -3.02 -4.73 2.77
CA PRO A 66 -1.58 -4.88 2.54
C PRO A 66 -1.23 -6.05 1.61
N ASP A 67 -1.95 -7.17 1.69
CA ASP A 67 -1.71 -8.33 0.82
C ASP A 67 -2.02 -8.04 -0.65
N ARG A 68 -3.12 -7.32 -0.92
CA ARG A 68 -3.49 -6.87 -2.27
C ARG A 68 -2.43 -5.93 -2.84
N ILE A 69 -1.94 -4.99 -2.02
CA ILE A 69 -0.89 -4.05 -2.42
C ILE A 69 0.39 -4.78 -2.80
N LEU A 70 0.81 -5.76 -2.00
CA LEU A 70 1.99 -6.58 -2.28
C LEU A 70 1.81 -7.36 -3.57
N ARG A 71 0.65 -8.01 -3.75
CA ARG A 71 0.33 -8.75 -4.96
C ARG A 71 0.34 -7.86 -6.20
N PHE A 72 -0.21 -6.66 -6.11
CA PHE A 72 -0.18 -5.68 -7.19
C PHE A 72 1.27 -5.29 -7.52
N ALA A 73 2.06 -4.95 -6.49
CA ALA A 73 3.46 -4.57 -6.65
C ALA A 73 4.32 -5.70 -7.25
N GLU A 74 4.05 -6.96 -6.92
CA GLU A 74 4.72 -8.13 -7.51
C GLU A 74 4.28 -8.40 -8.96
N ALA A 75 3.00 -8.18 -9.29
CA ALA A 75 2.49 -8.39 -10.64
C ALA A 75 2.97 -7.32 -11.64
N SER A 76 3.32 -6.13 -11.15
CA SER A 76 3.78 -4.99 -11.95
C SER A 76 5.31 -4.85 -12.03
N ALA A 77 6.08 -5.66 -11.31
CA ALA A 77 7.55 -5.65 -11.27
C ALA A 77 8.19 -6.57 -12.32
#